data_AF-A0A7V3CTE8-F1
#
_entry.id   AF-A0A7V3CTE8-F1
#
_cell.length_a   1.000
_cell.length_b   1.000
_cell.length_c   1.000
_cell.angle_alpha   90.00
_cell.angle_beta   90.00
_cell.angle_gamma   90.00
#
_symmetry.space_group_name_H-M   'P 1'
#
loop_
_entity.id
_entity.type
_entity.pdbx_description
1 polymer ?
#
loop_
_entity_poly.entity_id
_entity_poly.type
_entity_poly.pdbx_seq_one_letter_code
_entity_poly.pdbx_strand_id
1 'polypeptide(L)'
;PKKESSGCQFYIVQGKKYDSEALRKAEIRVNRDVVIKTNYLVGFGGKSKNLKAYYIRLFTQGKNDSLNWAVKQLSDSVSIVEYYKAKRYVFTEKQKQTYESIGGTPHLDNNYTAFGEVIEGLEVIDKIAAVKTDKNDRPKQNIRMKISIIEDGKPKK
;
A
#
# COMPACT_ATOMS: atom_id res chain seq x y z
N PRO A 1 0.58 12.32 8.37
CA PRO A 1 -0.55 12.30 9.34
C PRO A 1 -0.44 11.10 10.28
N LYS A 2 -0.75 11.28 11.57
CA LYS A 2 -0.66 10.22 12.60
C LYS A 2 -1.76 9.14 12.50
N LYS A 3 -2.65 9.23 11.49
CA LYS A 3 -3.82 8.36 11.28
C LYS A 3 -4.76 8.28 12.51
N GLU A 4 -4.81 9.36 13.29
CA GLU A 4 -5.75 9.49 14.41
C GLU A 4 -7.18 9.71 13.86
N SER A 5 -8.18 9.10 14.50
CA SER A 5 -9.58 9.30 14.14
C SER A 5 -10.00 10.75 14.40
N SER A 6 -10.73 11.33 13.45
CA SER A 6 -11.31 12.68 13.56
C SER A 6 -12.78 12.64 13.15
N GLY A 7 -13.66 13.20 13.98
CA GLY A 7 -15.10 13.26 13.68
C GLY A 7 -15.44 14.26 12.57
N CYS A 8 -14.53 15.17 12.22
CA CYS A 8 -14.73 16.16 11.17
C CYS A 8 -13.94 15.88 9.89
N GLN A 9 -13.16 14.79 9.85
CA GLN A 9 -12.38 14.41 8.68
C GLN A 9 -12.59 12.93 8.37
N PHE A 10 -13.35 12.69 7.31
CA PHE A 10 -13.49 11.38 6.70
C PHE A 10 -13.18 11.49 5.21
N TYR A 11 -12.99 10.34 4.57
CA TYR A 11 -12.82 10.23 3.15
C TYR A 11 -13.77 9.15 2.63
N ILE A 12 -14.30 9.36 1.43
CA ILE A 12 -15.10 8.37 0.73
C ILE A 12 -14.19 7.65 -0.25
N VAL A 13 -14.20 6.33 -0.22
CA VAL A 13 -13.37 5.50 -1.11
C VAL A 13 -14.28 4.77 -2.07
N GLN A 14 -14.05 4.99 -3.36
CA GLN A 14 -14.59 4.13 -4.39
C GLN A 14 -13.56 3.04 -4.69
N GLY A 15 -13.89 1.82 -4.30
CA GLY A 15 -13.09 0.64 -4.61
C GLY A 15 -13.16 0.27 -6.09
N LYS A 16 -12.19 -0.51 -6.55
CA LYS A 16 -12.20 -1.10 -7.90
C LYS A 16 -11.99 -2.60 -7.83
N LYS A 17 -12.43 -3.31 -8.86
CA LYS A 17 -12.13 -4.73 -9.02
C LYS A 17 -10.66 -4.90 -9.38
N TYR A 18 -10.07 -5.99 -8.91
CA TYR A 18 -8.69 -6.36 -9.22
C TYR A 18 -8.68 -7.69 -9.95
N ASP A 19 -7.87 -7.80 -10.99
CA ASP A 19 -7.50 -9.10 -11.52
C ASP A 19 -6.37 -9.73 -10.66
N SER A 20 -6.09 -11.00 -10.92
CA SER A 20 -5.08 -11.77 -10.19
C SER A 20 -3.68 -11.17 -10.30
N GLU A 21 -3.32 -10.57 -11.43
CA GLU A 21 -2.03 -9.91 -11.64
C GLU A 21 -1.93 -8.61 -10.81
N ALA A 22 -2.99 -7.82 -10.78
CA ALA A 22 -3.09 -6.59 -10.03
C ALA A 22 -3.05 -6.85 -8.52
N LEU A 23 -3.70 -7.93 -8.04
CA LEU A 23 -3.61 -8.39 -6.65
C LEU A 23 -2.19 -8.83 -6.30
N ARG A 24 -1.53 -9.60 -7.17
CA ARG A 24 -0.12 -9.99 -6.98
C ARG A 24 0.80 -8.76 -6.89
N LYS A 25 0.61 -7.78 -7.77
CA LYS A 25 1.36 -6.52 -7.72
C LYS A 25 1.05 -5.74 -6.43
N ALA A 26 -0.18 -5.75 -5.95
CA ALA A 26 -0.55 -5.12 -4.68
C ALA A 26 0.14 -5.80 -3.49
N GLU A 27 0.15 -7.14 -3.45
CA GLU A 27 0.84 -7.92 -2.42
C GLU A 27 2.35 -7.64 -2.41
N ILE A 28 2.98 -7.57 -3.59
CA ILE A 28 4.40 -7.21 -3.73
C ILE A 28 4.65 -5.81 -3.17
N ARG A 29 3.77 -4.83 -3.44
CA ARG A 29 3.91 -3.46 -2.93
C ARG A 29 3.80 -3.41 -1.40
N VAL A 30 2.82 -4.11 -0.81
CA VAL A 30 2.66 -4.20 0.65
C VAL A 30 3.88 -4.82 1.31
N ASN A 31 4.44 -5.86 0.68
CA ASN A 31 5.63 -6.54 1.18
C ASN A 31 6.95 -5.84 0.87
N ARG A 32 6.95 -4.71 0.13
CA ARG A 32 8.18 -4.06 -0.35
C ARG A 32 9.14 -3.75 0.80
N ASP A 33 8.64 -3.17 1.89
CA ASP A 33 9.48 -2.80 3.02
C ASP A 33 10.05 -4.00 3.76
N VAL A 34 9.26 -5.07 3.89
CA VAL A 34 9.72 -6.35 4.47
C VAL A 34 10.82 -6.93 3.59
N VAL A 35 10.60 -6.98 2.27
CA VAL A 35 11.58 -7.49 1.29
C VAL A 35 12.85 -6.64 1.29
N ILE A 36 12.75 -5.31 1.31
CA ILE A 36 13.93 -4.42 1.34
C ILE A 36 14.70 -4.59 2.66
N LYS A 37 14.01 -4.60 3.81
CA LYS A 37 14.67 -4.77 5.11
C LYS A 37 15.32 -6.14 5.22
N THR A 38 14.66 -7.20 4.76
CA THR A 38 15.22 -8.54 4.69
C THR A 38 16.41 -8.58 3.73
N ASN A 39 16.31 -8.04 2.52
CA ASN A 39 17.44 -8.00 1.57
C ASN A 39 18.60 -7.14 2.11
N TYR A 40 18.31 -6.08 2.87
CA TYR A 40 19.33 -5.25 3.52
C TYR A 40 20.01 -5.98 4.68
N LEU A 41 19.24 -6.61 5.58
CA LEU A 41 19.78 -7.39 6.69
C LEU A 41 20.62 -8.56 6.18
N VAL A 42 20.13 -9.24 5.17
CA VAL A 42 20.70 -10.50 4.75
C VAL A 42 21.78 -10.31 3.66
N GLY A 43 21.69 -9.27 2.82
CA GLY A 43 22.72 -8.90 1.83
C GLY A 43 23.74 -7.86 2.33
N PHE A 44 23.30 -6.80 3.02
CA PHE A 44 24.18 -5.71 3.47
C PHE A 44 24.55 -5.76 4.97
N GLY A 45 23.85 -6.55 5.76
CA GLY A 45 24.04 -6.72 7.21
C GLY A 45 24.70 -8.05 7.63
N GLY A 46 24.80 -9.02 6.72
CA GLY A 46 25.34 -10.35 7.00
C GLY A 46 26.87 -10.43 6.90
N LYS A 47 27.56 -10.38 8.06
CA LYS A 47 28.94 -10.85 8.34
C LYS A 47 30.14 -10.44 7.45
N SER A 48 30.00 -9.73 6.33
CA SER A 48 31.17 -9.33 5.50
C SER A 48 31.26 -7.81 5.28
N LYS A 49 32.02 -7.13 6.14
CA LYS A 49 32.40 -5.70 5.96
C LYS A 49 33.01 -5.43 4.57
N ASN A 50 33.74 -6.40 4.03
CA ASN A 50 34.50 -6.27 2.79
C ASN A 50 33.60 -6.25 1.54
N LEU A 51 32.47 -6.96 1.58
CA LEU A 51 31.54 -7.06 0.44
C LEU A 51 30.71 -5.77 0.29
N LYS A 52 30.38 -5.12 1.42
CA LYS A 52 29.79 -3.76 1.44
C LYS A 52 30.73 -2.72 0.83
N ALA A 53 32.01 -2.75 1.18
CA ALA A 53 33.01 -1.84 0.62
C ALA A 53 33.18 -2.06 -0.89
N TYR A 54 33.15 -3.32 -1.35
CA TYR A 54 33.22 -3.68 -2.76
C TYR A 54 32.01 -3.19 -3.55
N TYR A 55 30.80 -3.36 -3.04
CA TYR A 55 29.57 -2.83 -3.64
C TYR A 55 29.59 -1.30 -3.73
N ILE A 56 29.94 -0.60 -2.63
CA ILE A 56 30.03 0.86 -2.60
C ILE A 56 31.04 1.35 -3.65
N ARG A 57 32.20 0.69 -3.77
CA ARG A 57 33.20 1.01 -4.79
C ARG A 57 32.66 0.85 -6.21
N LEU A 58 31.98 -0.25 -6.51
CA LEU A 58 31.41 -0.51 -7.84
C LEU A 58 30.30 0.50 -8.20
N PHE A 59 29.46 0.86 -7.23
CA PHE A 59 28.43 1.88 -7.38
C PHE A 59 29.04 3.26 -7.66
N THR A 60 30.05 3.68 -6.88
CA THR A 60 30.77 4.95 -7.10
C THR A 60 31.50 4.99 -8.45
N GLN A 61 31.88 3.84 -9.00
CA GLN A 61 32.53 3.72 -10.31
C GLN A 61 31.55 3.59 -11.49
N GLY A 62 30.23 3.54 -11.26
CA GLY A 62 29.23 3.40 -12.31
C GLY A 62 29.26 2.06 -13.06
N LYS A 63 29.88 1.02 -12.49
CA LYS A 63 30.05 -0.30 -13.13
C LYS A 63 28.83 -1.19 -12.93
N ASN A 64 27.73 -0.86 -13.62
CA ASN A 64 26.41 -1.49 -13.44
C ASN A 64 26.39 -3.01 -13.68
N ASP A 65 27.18 -3.53 -14.62
CA ASP A 65 27.23 -4.98 -14.89
C ASP A 65 27.91 -5.76 -13.76
N SER A 66 29.00 -5.21 -13.21
CA SER A 66 29.70 -5.75 -12.05
C SER A 66 28.88 -5.58 -10.76
N LEU A 67 28.06 -4.53 -10.69
CA LEU A 67 27.12 -4.28 -9.59
C LEU A 67 26.07 -5.40 -9.51
N ASN A 68 25.47 -5.76 -10.65
CA ASN A 68 24.47 -6.84 -10.74
C ASN A 68 25.06 -8.20 -10.33
N TRP A 69 26.29 -8.50 -10.74
CA TRP A 69 26.99 -9.73 -10.32
C TRP A 69 27.32 -9.74 -8.82
N ALA A 70 27.80 -8.63 -8.26
CA ALA A 70 28.07 -8.50 -6.84
C ALA A 70 26.78 -8.64 -6.00
N VAL A 71 25.67 -8.06 -6.47
CA VAL A 71 24.33 -8.20 -5.86
C VAL A 71 23.86 -9.65 -5.92
N LYS A 72 24.13 -10.40 -7.00
CA LYS A 72 23.79 -11.82 -7.12
C LYS A 72 24.57 -12.69 -6.13
N GLN A 73 25.88 -12.49 -6.02
CA GLN A 73 26.72 -13.20 -5.03
C GLN A 73 26.33 -12.86 -3.58
N LEU A 74 25.97 -11.60 -3.33
CA LEU A 74 25.40 -11.17 -2.05
C LEU A 74 24.07 -11.88 -1.75
N SER A 75 23.19 -11.95 -2.75
CA SER A 75 21.92 -12.70 -2.73
C SER A 75 22.09 -14.19 -2.44
N ASP A 76 23.17 -14.81 -2.90
CA ASP A 76 23.41 -16.25 -2.71
C ASP A 76 24.04 -16.56 -1.33
N SER A 77 24.73 -15.57 -0.72
CA SER A 77 25.30 -15.65 0.65
C SER A 77 24.30 -15.36 1.76
N VAL A 78 23.09 -14.97 1.38
CA VAL A 78 21.98 -14.63 2.26
C VAL A 78 21.48 -15.90 2.93
N SER A 79 21.25 -15.87 4.26
CA SER A 79 20.53 -16.96 4.92
C SER A 79 19.10 -16.98 4.37
N ILE A 80 18.88 -17.84 3.36
CA ILE A 80 17.58 -18.05 2.71
C ILE A 80 16.49 -18.33 3.78
N VAL A 81 16.92 -18.91 4.90
CA VAL A 81 16.13 -19.21 6.09
C VAL A 81 15.56 -17.94 6.75
N GLU A 82 16.34 -16.87 6.97
CA GLU A 82 15.80 -15.61 7.50
C GLU A 82 14.92 -14.89 6.46
N TYR A 83 15.27 -15.03 5.17
CA TYR A 83 14.45 -14.53 4.07
C TYR A 83 13.06 -15.20 3.98
N TYR A 84 12.98 -16.50 4.31
CA TYR A 84 11.72 -17.24 4.38
C TYR A 84 11.02 -17.14 5.74
N LYS A 85 11.72 -16.78 6.84
CA LYS A 85 11.12 -16.52 8.16
C LYS A 85 10.39 -15.18 8.25
N ALA A 86 10.71 -14.21 7.40
CA ALA A 86 10.03 -12.92 7.39
C ALA A 86 8.54 -13.11 7.06
N LYS A 87 7.66 -12.77 8.00
CA LYS A 87 6.20 -12.88 7.83
C LYS A 87 5.74 -11.91 6.73
N ARG A 88 5.49 -12.43 5.53
CA ARG A 88 4.94 -11.68 4.41
C ARG A 88 3.42 -11.59 4.55
N TYR A 89 2.88 -10.45 4.14
CA TYR A 89 1.46 -10.30 3.91
C TYR A 89 1.09 -11.13 2.67
N VAL A 90 0.08 -11.98 2.79
CA VAL A 90 -0.49 -12.74 1.67
C VAL A 90 -2.00 -12.56 1.73
N PHE A 91 -2.62 -12.23 0.61
CA PHE A 91 -4.08 -12.19 0.56
C PHE A 91 -4.65 -13.60 0.80
N THR A 92 -5.59 -13.70 1.73
CA THR A 92 -6.40 -14.92 1.88
C THR A 92 -7.24 -15.16 0.63
N GLU A 93 -7.63 -16.41 0.36
CA GLU A 93 -8.49 -16.73 -0.79
C GLU A 93 -9.80 -15.95 -0.75
N LYS A 94 -10.40 -15.78 0.44
CA LYS A 94 -11.59 -14.95 0.64
C LYS A 94 -11.34 -13.50 0.23
N GLN A 95 -10.22 -12.90 0.63
CA GLN A 95 -9.88 -11.53 0.23
C GLN A 95 -9.69 -11.40 -1.27
N LYS A 96 -8.99 -12.34 -1.91
CA LYS A 96 -8.82 -12.35 -3.37
C LYS A 96 -10.17 -12.38 -4.08
N GLN A 97 -11.05 -13.31 -3.69
CA GLN A 97 -12.40 -13.43 -4.24
C GLN A 97 -13.21 -12.15 -4.05
N THR A 98 -13.15 -11.51 -2.87
CA THR A 98 -13.84 -10.25 -2.62
C THR A 98 -13.32 -9.13 -3.54
N TYR A 99 -12.00 -9.00 -3.68
CA TYR A 99 -11.41 -7.97 -4.54
C TYR A 99 -11.59 -8.21 -6.04
N GLU A 100 -11.73 -9.46 -6.47
CA GLU A 100 -12.04 -9.81 -7.86
C GLU A 100 -13.51 -9.56 -8.19
N SER A 101 -14.43 -9.90 -7.28
CA SER A 101 -15.88 -9.86 -7.53
C SER A 101 -16.52 -8.51 -7.22
N ILE A 102 -16.37 -8.03 -5.99
CA ILE A 102 -16.97 -6.79 -5.46
C ILE A 102 -16.01 -5.62 -5.70
N GLY A 103 -14.71 -5.86 -5.51
CA GLY A 103 -13.67 -4.84 -5.55
C GLY A 103 -13.33 -4.29 -4.17
N GLY A 104 -12.57 -3.19 -4.15
CA GLY A 104 -12.18 -2.53 -2.91
C GLY A 104 -10.87 -1.78 -3.05
N THR A 105 -10.22 -1.54 -1.91
CA THR A 105 -8.98 -0.74 -1.85
C THR A 105 -7.97 -1.38 -0.89
N PRO A 106 -7.29 -2.47 -1.34
CA PRO A 106 -6.48 -3.31 -0.46
C PRO A 106 -5.34 -2.60 0.28
N HIS A 107 -4.86 -1.47 -0.24
CA HIS A 107 -3.79 -0.69 0.38
C HIS A 107 -4.25 0.09 1.63
N LEU A 108 -5.56 0.19 1.87
CA LEU A 108 -6.13 0.82 3.06
C LEU A 108 -6.44 -0.20 4.17
N ASP A 109 -6.41 -1.49 3.88
CA ASP A 109 -6.65 -2.56 4.84
C ASP A 109 -5.72 -2.44 6.05
N ASN A 110 -6.25 -2.70 7.25
CA ASN A 110 -5.55 -2.61 8.54
C ASN A 110 -4.99 -1.22 8.90
N ASN A 111 -5.12 -0.24 8.01
CA ASN A 111 -4.68 1.13 8.22
C ASN A 111 -5.83 2.06 8.56
N TYR A 112 -7.04 1.68 8.18
CA TYR A 112 -8.24 2.47 8.36
C TYR A 112 -9.46 1.59 8.62
N THR A 113 -10.39 2.12 9.40
CA THR A 113 -11.66 1.46 9.74
C THR A 113 -12.78 2.05 8.88
N ALA A 114 -13.44 1.22 8.08
CA ALA A 114 -14.69 1.61 7.44
C ALA A 114 -15.80 1.69 8.49
N PHE A 115 -16.49 2.84 8.58
CA PHE A 115 -17.57 3.07 9.55
C PHE A 115 -18.97 3.22 8.91
N GLY A 116 -19.04 3.24 7.58
CA GLY A 116 -20.28 3.39 6.84
C GLY A 116 -20.06 3.15 5.35
N GLU A 117 -21.16 3.08 4.62
CA GLU A 117 -21.18 2.92 3.17
C GLU A 117 -22.13 3.95 2.54
N VAL A 118 -21.87 4.29 1.29
CA VAL A 118 -22.74 5.19 0.52
C VAL A 118 -23.82 4.34 -0.13
N ILE A 119 -25.08 4.59 0.24
CA ILE A 119 -26.23 3.84 -0.29
C ILE A 119 -26.82 4.48 -1.56
N GLU A 120 -26.66 5.80 -1.73
CA GLU A 120 -27.22 6.57 -2.84
C GLU A 120 -26.29 7.75 -3.20
N GLY A 121 -26.39 8.25 -4.44
CA GLY A 121 -25.68 9.46 -4.88
C GLY A 121 -24.19 9.24 -5.22
N LEU A 122 -23.79 8.05 -5.65
CA LEU A 122 -22.41 7.76 -6.07
C LEU A 122 -21.92 8.72 -7.17
N GLU A 123 -22.81 9.14 -8.07
CA GLU A 123 -22.50 10.10 -9.14
C GLU A 123 -22.15 11.50 -8.62
N VAL A 124 -22.55 11.84 -7.40
CA VAL A 124 -22.14 13.10 -6.75
C VAL A 124 -20.65 13.05 -6.40
N ILE A 125 -20.15 11.88 -5.99
CA ILE A 125 -18.72 11.68 -5.70
C ILE A 125 -17.89 11.92 -6.96
N ASP A 126 -18.31 11.35 -8.09
CA ASP A 126 -17.61 11.52 -9.38
C ASP A 126 -17.56 13.00 -9.80
N LYS A 127 -18.68 13.74 -9.61
CA LYS A 127 -18.74 15.19 -9.88
C LYS A 127 -17.78 15.97 -8.97
N ILE A 128 -17.69 15.62 -7.70
CA ILE A 128 -16.76 16.23 -6.74
C ILE A 128 -15.31 15.92 -7.13
N ALA A 129 -15.00 14.68 -7.52
CA ALA A 129 -13.67 14.26 -7.92
C ALA A 129 -13.18 14.95 -9.21
N ALA A 130 -14.11 15.34 -10.09
CA ALA A 130 -13.81 16.01 -11.36
C ALA A 130 -13.59 17.53 -11.26
N VAL A 131 -13.78 18.16 -10.10
CA VAL A 131 -13.61 19.61 -9.96
C VAL A 131 -12.15 20.03 -10.14
N LYS A 132 -11.92 21.25 -10.64
CA LYS A 132 -10.57 21.79 -10.77
C LYS A 132 -9.92 21.97 -9.40
N THR A 133 -8.74 21.38 -9.24
CA THR A 133 -7.91 21.49 -8.04
C THR A 133 -6.69 22.39 -8.25
N ASP A 134 -6.03 22.75 -7.16
CA ASP A 134 -4.69 23.34 -7.15
C ASP A 134 -3.59 22.27 -7.10
N LYS A 135 -2.33 22.68 -6.89
CA LYS A 135 -1.17 21.77 -6.85
C LYS A 135 -1.15 20.82 -5.64
N ASN A 136 -2.00 21.05 -4.64
CA ASN A 136 -2.11 20.24 -3.43
C ASN A 136 -3.42 19.42 -3.42
N ASP A 137 -4.02 19.20 -4.59
CA ASP A 137 -5.29 18.50 -4.78
C ASP A 137 -6.48 19.16 -4.02
N ARG A 138 -6.38 20.45 -3.68
CA ARG A 138 -7.48 21.19 -3.05
C ARG A 138 -8.41 21.78 -4.13
N PRO A 139 -9.75 21.62 -4.03
CA PRO A 139 -10.68 22.29 -4.93
C PRO A 139 -10.49 23.80 -4.97
N LYS A 140 -10.44 24.39 -6.17
CA LYS A 140 -10.31 25.85 -6.35
C LYS A 140 -11.48 26.64 -5.78
N GLN A 141 -12.66 26.03 -5.74
CA GLN A 141 -13.86 26.57 -5.13
C GLN A 141 -14.31 25.64 -4.00
N ASN A 142 -14.73 26.22 -2.87
CA ASN A 142 -15.17 25.45 -1.72
C ASN A 142 -16.47 24.69 -2.03
N ILE A 143 -16.47 23.38 -1.82
CA ILE A 143 -17.66 22.53 -1.90
C ILE A 143 -18.22 22.41 -0.48
N ARG A 144 -19.43 22.94 -0.26
CA ARG A 144 -20.10 22.90 1.04
C ARG A 144 -21.04 21.71 1.13
N MET A 145 -21.15 21.10 2.30
CA MET A 145 -22.09 20.02 2.61
C MET A 145 -23.03 20.43 3.75
N LYS A 146 -24.24 19.84 3.75
CA LYS A 146 -25.17 19.85 4.89
C LYS A 146 -25.28 18.43 5.41
N ILE A 147 -25.43 18.28 6.73
CA ILE A 147 -25.52 16.98 7.39
C ILE A 147 -26.84 16.94 8.15
N SER A 148 -27.57 15.84 8.00
CA SER A 148 -28.77 15.50 8.74
C SER A 148 -28.72 14.02 9.13
N ILE A 149 -29.22 13.70 10.31
CA ILE A 149 -29.37 12.32 10.76
C ILE A 149 -30.78 11.88 10.38
N ILE A 150 -30.90 10.77 9.66
CA ILE A 150 -32.18 10.15 9.34
C ILE A 150 -32.44 9.07 10.38
N GLU A 151 -33.56 9.17 11.09
CA GLU A 151 -34.01 8.09 11.96
C GLU A 151 -34.64 7.00 11.09
N ASP A 152 -33.83 6.02 10.68
CA ASP A 152 -34.37 4.75 10.21
C ASP A 152 -35.09 4.13 11.40
N GLY A 153 -36.43 4.03 11.34
CA GLY A 153 -37.32 3.57 12.43
C GLY A 153 -37.09 2.15 12.97
N LYS A 154 -35.87 1.61 12.86
CA LYS A 154 -35.40 0.41 13.54
C LYS A 154 -35.23 0.73 15.03
N PRO A 155 -35.82 -0.09 15.93
CA PRO A 155 -35.69 0.14 17.36
C PRO A 155 -34.22 0.12 17.79
N LYS A 156 -33.84 1.06 18.66
CA LYS A 156 -32.54 1.06 19.33
C LYS A 156 -32.44 -0.25 20.11
N LYS A 157 -31.42 -1.06 19.81
CA LYS A 157 -31.07 -2.25 20.60
C LYS A 157 -30.49 -1.85 21.95
#